data_AF-K1TNX7-F1
#
_entry.id   AF-K1TNX7-F1
#
_cell.length_a   1.000
_cell.length_b   1.000
_cell.length_c   1.000
_cell.angle_alpha   90.00
_cell.angle_beta   90.00
_cell.angle_gamma   90.00
#
_symmetry.space_group_name_H-M   'P 1'
#
loop_
_entity.id
_entity.type
_entity.pdbx_description
1 polymer ?
#
loop_
_entity_poly.entity_id
_entity_poly.type
_entity_poly.pdbx_seq_one_letter_code
_entity_poly.pdbx_strand_id
1 'polypeptide(L)'
;MPRADLPELDLSNPLLAEWDTPHATPPFSRIELKDYEPAFDAAIACSRAEVEAIVRNPRKPTFMNTIVALERQGALLNRIAGVFFNLMSADTSDEMQQIAERVQPKLTALSNDISLNPELFARVKAVYEHPGRKLSTEDRRLLEKTYRSFARNGAALSDEDKELYRQYTT
;
A
#
# COMPACT_ATOMS: atom_id res chain seq x y z
N MET A 1 -10.26 -14.19 -0.73
CA MET A 1 -9.83 -12.80 -0.95
C MET A 1 -9.87 -12.50 -2.44
N PRO A 2 -9.97 -11.24 -2.89
CA PRO A 2 -9.77 -10.91 -4.29
C PRO A 2 -8.36 -11.34 -4.73
N ARG A 3 -8.23 -11.80 -5.97
CA ARG A 3 -6.95 -12.17 -6.56
C ARG A 3 -6.54 -11.05 -7.51
N ALA A 4 -5.39 -10.44 -7.25
CA ALA A 4 -4.82 -9.42 -8.10
C ALA A 4 -4.17 -10.04 -9.34
N ASP A 5 -4.30 -9.34 -10.46
CA ASP A 5 -3.50 -9.59 -11.66
C ASP A 5 -2.23 -8.75 -11.54
N LEU A 6 -1.19 -9.35 -10.95
CA LEU A 6 0.04 -8.66 -10.63
C LEU A 6 0.90 -8.50 -11.90
N PRO A 7 1.62 -7.38 -12.05
CA PRO A 7 2.59 -7.25 -13.13
C PRO A 7 3.71 -8.31 -12.98
N GLU A 8 4.33 -8.66 -14.10
CA GLU A 8 5.55 -9.46 -14.08
C GLU A 8 6.67 -8.68 -13.38
N LEU A 9 7.41 -9.37 -12.50
CA LEU A 9 8.49 -8.79 -11.72
C LEU A 9 9.84 -9.25 -12.26
N ASP A 10 10.79 -8.33 -12.35
CA ASP A 10 12.19 -8.67 -12.61
C ASP A 10 12.83 -9.23 -11.34
N LEU A 11 12.84 -10.57 -11.23
CA LEU A 11 13.41 -11.27 -10.07
C LEU A 11 14.94 -11.25 -10.03
N SER A 12 15.61 -10.67 -11.03
CA SER A 12 17.05 -10.38 -10.92
C SER A 12 17.32 -9.22 -9.96
N ASN A 13 16.32 -8.36 -9.72
CA ASN A 13 16.38 -7.33 -8.69
C ASN A 13 16.17 -7.98 -7.29
N PRO A 14 17.16 -7.90 -6.39
CA PRO A 14 17.12 -8.57 -5.09
C PRO A 14 16.00 -8.07 -4.17
N LEU A 15 15.48 -6.86 -4.39
CA LEU A 15 14.35 -6.29 -3.63
C LEU A 15 12.99 -6.88 -4.07
N LEU A 16 12.90 -7.38 -5.30
CA LEU A 16 11.69 -7.98 -5.88
C LEU A 16 11.63 -9.49 -5.71
N ALA A 17 12.77 -10.14 -5.53
CA ALA A 17 12.86 -11.57 -5.27
C ALA A 17 12.35 -11.98 -3.87
N GLU A 18 12.05 -13.27 -3.70
CA GLU A 18 11.91 -13.87 -2.38
C GLU A 18 13.29 -13.96 -1.70
N TRP A 19 13.29 -13.84 -0.37
CA TRP A 19 14.53 -13.86 0.42
C TRP A 19 14.63 -15.19 1.16
N ASP A 20 15.61 -16.01 0.79
CA ASP A 20 15.94 -17.28 1.44
C ASP A 20 16.93 -17.12 2.62
N THR A 21 16.93 -15.93 3.23
CA THR A 21 17.72 -15.64 4.43
C THR A 21 16.95 -16.08 5.67
N PRO A 22 17.63 -16.32 6.82
CA PRO A 22 16.93 -16.58 8.07
C PRO A 22 15.90 -15.50 8.37
N HIS A 23 14.67 -15.94 8.67
CA HIS A 23 13.51 -15.07 8.92
C HIS A 23 13.12 -14.14 7.76
N ALA A 24 13.52 -14.44 6.52
CA ALA A 24 13.32 -13.58 5.36
C ALA A 24 13.80 -12.15 5.65
N THR A 25 15.03 -12.04 6.15
CA THR A 25 15.72 -10.76 6.39
C THR A 25 16.27 -10.17 5.09
N PRO A 26 16.39 -8.84 4.96
CA PRO A 26 16.91 -8.23 3.73
C PRO A 26 18.33 -8.72 3.43
N PRO A 27 18.62 -9.22 2.22
CA PRO A 27 19.97 -9.62 1.83
C PRO A 27 20.81 -8.37 1.50
N PHE A 28 21.14 -7.56 2.51
CA PHE A 28 21.81 -6.26 2.35
C PHE A 28 23.07 -6.32 1.48
N SER A 29 23.83 -7.42 1.54
CA SER A 29 25.05 -7.60 0.73
C SER A 29 24.79 -7.74 -0.78
N ARG A 30 23.54 -7.93 -1.20
CA ARG A 30 23.14 -8.05 -2.61
C ARG A 30 22.39 -6.82 -3.13
N ILE A 31 21.88 -5.96 -2.24
CA ILE A 31 21.07 -4.81 -2.61
C ILE A 31 21.99 -3.62 -2.92
N GLU A 32 21.85 -3.06 -4.11
CA GLU A 32 22.55 -1.86 -4.55
C GLU A 32 21.59 -0.66 -4.69
N LEU A 33 22.12 0.56 -4.68
CA LEU A 33 21.29 1.77 -4.81
C LEU A 33 20.44 1.80 -6.09
N LYS A 34 21.00 1.27 -7.19
CA LYS A 34 20.32 1.15 -8.50
C LYS A 34 19.07 0.26 -8.46
N ASP A 35 18.95 -0.61 -7.46
CA ASP A 35 17.84 -1.55 -7.37
C ASP A 35 16.56 -0.88 -6.85
N TYR A 36 16.68 0.22 -6.09
CA TYR A 36 15.55 0.82 -5.37
C TYR A 36 14.49 1.41 -6.28
N GLU A 37 14.87 2.29 -7.21
CA GLU A 37 13.88 3.00 -8.03
C GLU A 37 13.05 2.04 -8.91
N PRO A 38 13.65 1.07 -9.64
CA PRO A 38 12.88 0.04 -10.34
C PRO A 38 12.02 -0.82 -9.41
N ALA A 39 12.52 -1.16 -8.21
CA ALA A 39 11.77 -1.96 -7.26
C ALA A 39 10.55 -1.20 -6.69
N PHE A 40 10.69 0.11 -6.42
CA PHE A 40 9.57 0.96 -6.03
C PHE A 40 8.53 1.06 -7.13
N ASP A 41 8.93 1.29 -8.38
CA ASP A 41 8.00 1.38 -9.50
C ASP A 41 7.19 0.08 -9.69
N ALA A 42 7.86 -1.08 -9.64
CA ALA A 42 7.20 -2.38 -9.71
C ALA A 42 6.27 -2.63 -8.52
N ALA A 43 6.70 -2.29 -7.30
CA ALA A 43 5.89 -2.50 -6.09
C ALA A 43 4.67 -1.56 -6.01
N ILE A 44 4.79 -0.33 -6.52
CA ILE A 44 3.66 0.59 -6.71
C ILE A 44 2.65 0.00 -7.70
N ALA A 45 3.12 -0.56 -8.82
CA ALA A 45 2.25 -1.22 -9.79
C ALA A 45 1.52 -2.43 -9.18
N CYS A 46 2.21 -3.26 -8.40
CA CYS A 46 1.59 -4.35 -7.64
C CYS A 46 0.51 -3.85 -6.68
N SER A 47 0.81 -2.81 -5.89
CA SER A 47 -0.14 -2.20 -4.96
C SER A 47 -1.40 -1.69 -5.67
N ARG A 48 -1.26 -1.03 -6.81
CA ARG A 48 -2.40 -0.58 -7.64
C ARG A 48 -3.25 -1.76 -8.11
N ALA A 49 -2.62 -2.84 -8.60
CA ALA A 49 -3.34 -4.04 -9.04
C ALA A 49 -4.10 -4.74 -7.90
N GLU A 50 -3.51 -4.78 -6.70
CA GLU A 50 -4.16 -5.32 -5.50
C GLU A 50 -5.38 -4.52 -5.09
N VAL A 51 -5.27 -3.19 -5.10
CA VAL A 51 -6.39 -2.28 -4.82
C VAL A 51 -7.48 -2.45 -5.88
N GLU A 52 -7.11 -2.51 -7.16
CA GLU A 52 -8.06 -2.71 -8.25
C GLU A 52 -8.83 -4.02 -8.11
N ALA A 53 -8.16 -5.09 -7.69
CA ALA A 53 -8.81 -6.38 -7.43
C ALA A 53 -9.82 -6.30 -6.28
N ILE A 54 -9.56 -5.49 -5.26
CA ILE A 54 -10.51 -5.24 -4.17
C ILE A 54 -11.72 -4.48 -4.70
N VAL A 55 -11.49 -3.39 -5.43
CA VAL A 55 -12.52 -2.53 -6.02
C VAL A 55 -13.43 -3.33 -6.95
N ARG A 56 -12.84 -4.03 -7.93
CA ARG A 56 -13.54 -4.80 -8.96
C ARG A 56 -14.11 -6.13 -8.48
N ASN A 57 -13.96 -6.51 -7.21
CA ASN A 57 -14.49 -7.79 -6.75
C ASN A 57 -16.04 -7.81 -6.87
N PRO A 58 -16.62 -8.69 -7.72
CA PRO A 58 -18.06 -8.68 -7.99
C PRO A 58 -18.90 -9.17 -6.81
N ARG A 59 -18.25 -9.79 -5.80
CA ARG A 59 -18.93 -10.23 -4.58
C ARG A 59 -19.19 -9.02 -3.69
N LYS A 60 -20.32 -9.06 -2.98
CA LYS A 60 -20.66 -8.09 -1.93
C LYS A 60 -19.47 -7.87 -0.98
N PRO A 61 -19.21 -6.62 -0.55
CA PRO A 61 -18.16 -6.33 0.42
C PRO A 61 -18.35 -7.14 1.72
N THR A 62 -17.25 -7.64 2.24
CA THR A 62 -17.15 -8.43 3.47
C THR A 62 -15.84 -8.07 4.17
N PHE A 63 -15.74 -8.37 5.46
CA PHE A 63 -14.49 -8.21 6.20
C PHE A 63 -13.29 -8.86 5.47
N MET A 64 -13.44 -10.09 4.99
CA MET A 64 -12.35 -10.83 4.33
C MET A 64 -11.96 -10.31 2.94
N ASN A 65 -12.92 -9.84 2.13
CA ASN A 65 -12.63 -9.43 0.75
C ASN A 65 -12.37 -7.93 0.58
N THR A 66 -12.56 -7.14 1.65
CA THR A 66 -12.28 -5.70 1.66
C THR A 66 -11.24 -5.37 2.73
N ILE A 67 -11.53 -5.61 4.02
CA ILE A 67 -10.68 -5.14 5.12
C ILE A 67 -9.40 -5.95 5.24
N VAL A 68 -9.51 -7.28 5.29
CA VAL A 68 -8.32 -8.16 5.33
C VAL A 68 -7.53 -8.10 4.03
N ALA A 69 -8.21 -7.86 2.90
CA ALA A 69 -7.54 -7.67 1.62
C ALA A 69 -6.73 -6.36 1.61
N LEU A 70 -7.27 -5.26 2.15
CA LEU A 70 -6.55 -4.00 2.33
C LEU A 70 -5.39 -4.11 3.32
N GLU A 71 -5.56 -4.83 4.42
CA GLU A 71 -4.49 -5.04 5.41
C GLU A 71 -3.28 -5.78 4.80
N ARG A 72 -3.52 -6.65 3.83
CA ARG A 72 -2.47 -7.43 3.15
C ARG A 72 -1.93 -6.74 1.90
N GLN A 73 -2.62 -5.72 1.41
CA GLN A 73 -2.23 -4.97 0.22
C GLN A 73 -0.91 -4.23 0.48
N GLY A 74 -0.05 -4.19 -0.54
CA GLY A 74 1.20 -3.43 -0.51
C GLY A 74 2.30 -4.11 0.29
N ALA A 75 2.18 -5.40 0.61
CA ALA A 75 3.20 -6.13 1.36
C ALA A 75 4.59 -6.02 0.73
N LEU A 76 4.69 -6.14 -0.60
CA LEU A 76 5.94 -5.96 -1.34
C LEU A 76 6.49 -4.53 -1.20
N LEU A 77 5.63 -3.53 -1.36
CA LEU A 77 5.99 -2.11 -1.23
C LEU A 77 6.46 -1.78 0.19
N ASN A 78 5.73 -2.24 1.20
CA ASN A 78 6.07 -2.04 2.61
C ASN A 78 7.43 -2.67 2.96
N ARG A 79 7.74 -3.84 2.40
CA ARG A 79 9.04 -4.50 2.57
C ARG A 79 10.17 -3.65 1.99
N ILE A 80 10.01 -3.15 0.76
CA ILE A 80 11.03 -2.34 0.08
C ILE A 80 11.21 -0.99 0.76
N ALA A 81 10.10 -0.30 1.06
CA ALA A 81 10.09 0.97 1.77
C ALA A 81 10.72 0.85 3.17
N GLY A 82 10.43 -0.25 3.88
CA GLY A 82 11.01 -0.52 5.19
C GLY A 82 12.53 -0.62 5.16
N VAL A 83 13.10 -1.30 4.16
CA VAL A 83 14.56 -1.37 3.97
C VAL A 83 15.12 0.00 3.61
N PHE A 84 14.55 0.66 2.60
CA PHE A 84 15.05 1.93 2.09
C PHE A 84 15.05 3.03 3.15
N PHE A 85 13.92 3.25 3.83
CA PHE A 85 13.80 4.32 4.82
C PHE A 85 14.52 4.00 6.13
N ASN A 86 14.75 2.72 6.45
CA ASN A 86 15.64 2.34 7.55
C ASN A 86 17.09 2.76 7.26
N LEU A 87 17.62 2.42 6.08
CA LEU A 87 18.97 2.82 5.67
C LEU A 87 19.09 4.33 5.50
N MET A 88 18.10 4.98 4.90
CA MET A 88 18.07 6.45 4.78
C MET A 88 18.17 7.16 6.14
N SER A 89 17.68 6.53 7.22
CA SER A 89 17.78 7.08 8.57
C SER A 89 19.11 6.75 9.28
N ALA A 90 19.78 5.66 8.90
CA ALA A 90 20.91 5.10 9.65
C ALA A 90 22.26 5.24 8.94
N ASP A 91 22.27 5.18 7.61
CA ASP A 91 23.46 5.11 6.74
C ASP A 91 23.14 5.72 5.36
N THR A 92 22.84 7.03 5.35
CA THR A 92 22.40 7.74 4.15
C THR A 92 23.57 8.23 3.29
N SER A 93 23.25 8.59 2.04
CA SER A 93 24.17 9.21 1.09
C SER A 93 23.43 10.19 0.18
N ASP A 94 24.15 11.07 -0.50
CA ASP A 94 23.57 12.02 -1.46
C ASP A 94 22.77 11.29 -2.57
N GLU A 95 23.26 10.15 -3.06
CA GLU A 95 22.56 9.35 -4.05
C GLU A 95 21.26 8.74 -3.49
N MET A 96 21.28 8.27 -2.23
CA MET A 96 20.08 7.76 -1.56
C MET A 96 19.04 8.87 -1.33
N GLN A 97 19.47 10.08 -0.98
CA GLN A 97 18.58 11.24 -0.86
C GLN A 97 17.94 11.59 -2.21
N GLN A 98 18.71 11.59 -3.30
CA GLN A 98 18.17 11.84 -4.64
C GLN A 98 17.16 10.76 -5.06
N ILE A 99 17.39 9.49 -4.72
CA ILE A 99 16.39 8.43 -4.94
C ILE A 99 15.12 8.74 -4.13
N ALA A 100 15.25 9.15 -2.88
CA ALA A 100 14.11 9.50 -2.03
C ALA A 100 13.29 10.66 -2.63
N GLU A 101 13.93 11.70 -3.15
CA GLU A 101 13.25 12.83 -3.83
C GLU A 101 12.43 12.39 -5.04
N ARG A 102 12.87 11.35 -5.78
CA ARG A 102 12.12 10.80 -6.93
C ARG A 102 11.02 9.84 -6.52
N VAL A 103 11.23 9.07 -5.45
CA VAL A 103 10.30 8.02 -5.00
C VAL A 103 9.17 8.59 -4.14
N GLN A 104 9.46 9.53 -3.24
CA GLN A 104 8.47 10.07 -2.29
C GLN A 104 7.21 10.62 -2.98
N PRO A 105 7.30 11.44 -4.05
CA PRO A 105 6.10 11.90 -4.75
C PRO A 105 5.26 10.75 -5.34
N LYS A 106 5.90 9.68 -5.83
CA LYS A 106 5.20 8.49 -6.35
C LYS A 106 4.45 7.74 -5.23
N LEU A 107 5.06 7.63 -4.04
CA LEU A 107 4.43 7.01 -2.86
C LEU A 107 3.26 7.85 -2.34
N THR A 108 3.43 9.17 -2.30
CA THR A 108 2.37 10.11 -1.93
C THR A 108 1.19 10.02 -2.90
N ALA A 109 1.45 10.03 -4.21
CA ALA A 109 0.43 9.86 -5.23
C ALA A 109 -0.34 8.54 -5.06
N LEU A 110 0.36 7.42 -4.83
CA LEU A 110 -0.28 6.14 -4.54
C LEU A 110 -1.15 6.18 -3.27
N SER A 111 -0.64 6.78 -2.19
CA SER A 111 -1.39 6.92 -0.93
C SER A 111 -2.68 7.74 -1.13
N ASN A 112 -2.60 8.83 -1.90
CA ASN A 112 -3.76 9.66 -2.26
C ASN A 112 -4.74 8.90 -3.15
N ASP A 113 -4.25 8.16 -4.15
CA ASP A 113 -5.09 7.35 -5.02
C ASP A 113 -5.85 6.27 -4.24
N ILE A 114 -5.24 5.65 -3.23
CA ILE A 114 -5.90 4.63 -2.41
C ILE A 114 -6.91 5.28 -1.46
N SER A 115 -6.49 6.28 -0.69
CA SER A 115 -7.31 6.88 0.37
C SER A 115 -8.51 7.66 -0.18
N LEU A 116 -8.36 8.29 -1.34
CA LEU A 116 -9.40 9.09 -1.97
C LEU A 116 -10.25 8.30 -2.99
N ASN A 117 -9.97 7.01 -3.22
CA ASN A 117 -10.75 6.20 -4.15
C ASN A 117 -12.19 6.02 -3.63
N PRO A 118 -13.21 6.59 -4.32
CA PRO A 118 -14.58 6.57 -3.82
C PRO A 118 -15.20 5.17 -3.85
N GLU A 119 -14.84 4.34 -4.84
CA GLU A 119 -15.35 2.97 -4.96
C GLU A 119 -14.79 2.09 -3.84
N LEU A 120 -13.49 2.22 -3.56
CA LEU A 120 -12.84 1.52 -2.45
C LEU A 120 -13.44 1.94 -1.11
N PHE A 121 -13.60 3.24 -0.88
CA PHE A 121 -14.20 3.74 0.35
C PHE A 121 -15.65 3.27 0.51
N ALA A 122 -16.44 3.24 -0.56
CA ALA A 122 -17.80 2.69 -0.52
C ALA A 122 -17.81 1.22 -0.07
N ARG A 123 -16.84 0.40 -0.52
CA ARG A 123 -16.71 -0.99 -0.05
C ARG A 123 -16.31 -1.06 1.43
N VAL A 124 -15.39 -0.21 1.89
CA VAL A 124 -14.97 -0.15 3.30
C VAL A 124 -16.14 0.27 4.18
N LYS A 125 -16.87 1.32 3.78
CA LYS A 125 -18.05 1.83 4.47
C LYS A 125 -19.15 0.77 4.58
N ALA A 126 -19.44 0.04 3.50
CA ALA A 126 -20.42 -1.04 3.52
C ALA A 126 -20.10 -2.13 4.55
N VAL A 127 -18.82 -2.50 4.69
CA VAL A 127 -18.39 -3.45 5.73
C VAL A 127 -18.42 -2.82 7.13
N TYR A 128 -18.11 -1.53 7.25
CA TYR A 128 -18.17 -0.82 8.53
C TYR A 128 -19.60 -0.73 9.09
N GLU A 129 -20.57 -0.38 8.24
CA GLU A 129 -21.99 -0.26 8.60
C GLU A 129 -22.64 -1.63 8.82
N HIS A 130 -22.18 -2.64 8.07
CA HIS A 130 -22.71 -4.00 8.12
C HIS A 130 -21.58 -5.04 8.22
N PRO A 131 -20.90 -5.14 9.37
CA PRO A 131 -19.71 -6.00 9.55
C PRO A 131 -19.99 -7.50 9.41
N GLY A 132 -21.26 -7.91 9.41
CA GLY A 132 -21.67 -9.30 9.37
C GLY A 132 -21.69 -9.94 10.77
N ARG A 133 -21.48 -11.26 10.83
CA ARG A 133 -21.49 -12.00 12.10
C ARG A 133 -20.30 -11.60 12.99
N LYS A 134 -20.45 -11.88 14.29
CA LYS A 134 -19.57 -11.46 15.40
C LYS A 134 -18.07 -11.52 15.05
N LEU A 135 -17.51 -10.38 14.65
CA LEU A 135 -16.07 -10.15 14.56
C LEU A 135 -15.44 -10.34 15.94
N SER A 136 -14.20 -10.84 15.98
CA SER A 136 -13.36 -10.81 17.18
C SER A 136 -13.08 -9.37 17.61
N THR A 137 -12.50 -9.20 18.79
CA THR A 137 -12.08 -7.88 19.27
C THR A 137 -11.04 -7.27 18.33
N GLU A 138 -10.09 -8.08 17.87
CA GLU A 138 -9.02 -7.69 16.95
C GLU A 138 -9.59 -7.32 15.58
N ASP A 139 -10.49 -8.13 15.02
CA ASP A 139 -11.10 -7.88 13.72
C ASP A 139 -11.95 -6.60 13.73
N ARG A 140 -12.70 -6.37 14.82
CA ARG A 140 -13.46 -5.13 14.99
C ARG A 140 -12.51 -3.93 15.07
N ARG A 141 -11.41 -4.06 15.80
CA ARG A 141 -10.42 -2.99 15.92
C ARG A 141 -9.76 -2.68 14.59
N LEU A 142 -9.44 -3.69 13.79
CA LEU A 142 -8.93 -3.52 12.44
C LEU A 142 -9.94 -2.76 11.58
N LEU A 143 -11.19 -3.22 11.52
CA LEU A 143 -12.26 -2.55 10.76
C LEU A 143 -12.42 -1.08 11.15
N GLU A 144 -12.48 -0.77 12.44
CA GLU A 144 -12.60 0.61 12.93
C GLU A 144 -11.41 1.47 12.53
N LYS A 145 -10.18 0.95 12.67
CA LYS A 145 -8.96 1.66 12.28
C LYS A 145 -8.91 1.91 10.79
N THR A 146 -9.24 0.91 9.97
CA THR A 146 -9.28 1.05 8.51
C THR A 146 -10.28 2.13 8.10
N TYR A 147 -11.53 2.07 8.57
CA TYR A 147 -12.54 3.09 8.24
C TYR A 147 -12.13 4.50 8.67
N ARG A 148 -11.65 4.67 9.91
CA ARG A 148 -11.19 5.97 10.42
C ARG A 148 -9.98 6.50 9.67
N SER A 149 -9.13 5.63 9.14
CA SER A 149 -7.99 6.03 8.31
C SER A 149 -8.47 6.71 7.03
N PHE A 150 -9.38 6.07 6.29
CA PHE A 150 -10.00 6.65 5.09
C PHE A 150 -10.69 7.99 5.38
N ALA A 151 -11.51 8.05 6.44
CA ALA A 151 -12.22 9.28 6.79
C ALA A 151 -11.26 10.45 7.12
N ARG A 152 -10.16 10.18 7.84
CA ARG A 152 -9.14 11.20 8.16
C ARG A 152 -8.30 11.63 6.96
N ASN A 153 -8.14 10.75 5.99
CA ASN A 153 -7.39 11.00 4.75
C ASN A 153 -8.30 11.50 3.62
N GLY A 154 -9.42 12.15 3.95
CA GLY A 154 -10.24 12.88 2.98
C GLY A 154 -11.28 12.05 2.22
N ALA A 155 -11.43 10.75 2.47
CA ALA A 155 -12.39 9.92 1.72
C ALA A 155 -13.86 10.37 1.88
N ALA A 156 -14.18 11.07 2.98
CA ALA A 156 -15.51 11.58 3.28
C ALA A 156 -15.73 13.05 2.84
N LEU A 157 -14.74 13.69 2.20
CA LEU A 157 -14.84 15.06 1.68
C LEU A 157 -15.68 15.13 0.39
N SER A 158 -16.10 16.35 0.00
CA SER A 158 -16.65 16.59 -1.34
C SER A 158 -15.57 16.40 -2.40
N ASP A 159 -15.96 16.31 -3.68
CA ASP A 159 -14.99 16.09 -4.75
C ASP A 159 -14.06 17.31 -4.94
N GLU A 160 -14.55 18.53 -4.72
CA GLU A 160 -13.73 19.75 -4.71
C GLU A 160 -12.70 19.74 -3.58
N ASP A 161 -13.11 19.34 -2.37
CA ASP A 161 -12.25 19.29 -1.19
C ASP A 161 -11.21 18.17 -1.29
N LYS A 162 -11.51 17.06 -1.98
CA LYS A 162 -10.53 16.00 -2.26
C LYS A 162 -9.41 16.49 -3.18
N GLU A 163 -9.74 17.28 -4.20
CA GLU A 163 -8.73 17.83 -5.10
C GLU A 163 -7.82 18.84 -4.38
N LEU A 164 -8.40 19.68 -3.53
CA LEU A 164 -7.63 20.57 -2.67
C LEU A 164 -6.74 19.79 -1.69
N TYR A 165 -7.24 18.71 -1.10
CA TYR A 165 -6.47 17.83 -0.22
C TYR A 165 -5.26 17.21 -0.95
N ARG A 166 -5.42 16.80 -2.22
CA ARG A 166 -4.29 16.30 -3.03
C ARG A 166 -3.20 17.35 -3.21
N GLN A 167 -3.57 18.60 -3.48
CA GLN A 167 -2.61 19.69 -3.66
C GLN A 167 -1.79 19.97 -2.39
N TYR A 168 -2.37 19.80 -1.20
CA TYR A 168 -1.66 20.02 0.07
C TYR A 168 -0.83 18.83 0.55
N THR A 169 -1.12 17.64 0.05
CA THR A 169 -0.43 16.41 0.48
C THR A 169 0.62 15.94 -0.50
N THR A 170 0.62 16.47 -1.73
CA THR A 170 1.64 16.27 -2.76
C THR A 170 2.87 17.13 -2.46
#